data_AF-A0A1J4SZZ1-F1
#
_entry.id   AF-A0A1J4SZZ1-F1
#
_cell.length_a   1.000
_cell.length_b   1.000
_cell.length_c   1.000
_cell.angle_alpha   90.00
_cell.angle_beta   90.00
_cell.angle_gamma   90.00
#
_symmetry.space_group_name_H-M   'P 1'
#
loop_
_entity.id
_entity.type
_entity.pdbx_description
1 polymer ?
#
loop_
_entity_poly.entity_id
_entity_poly.type
_entity_poly.pdbx_seq_one_letter_code
_entity_poly.pdbx_strand_id
1 'polypeptide(L)'
;MLLYAVFSLTGLYAAVFISKKLELAPREKNLPAVIAALAGGVLGSQVPLWVSSGFGARGKSYLGALLGGFLAINLYKFFSGRGKESFGDNFAVGLALGAGFGKIGCFFNGCCGGASWGLSGLEQYPTQLIESAFNFAMAYVLYKMLRRGSGKNILFPFYTLNYLIMRFFIEFLRTEPVVLAGLTAYQLLALFFIPVFYLIIRSRKNVPSYAGA
;
A
#
# COMPACT_ATOMS: atom_id res chain seq x y z
N MET A 1 -1.88 -18.66 -13.08
CA MET A 1 -1.85 -17.41 -13.90
C MET A 1 -3.23 -16.82 -14.20
N LEU A 2 -4.19 -17.57 -14.75
CA LEU A 2 -5.52 -17.02 -15.10
C LEU A 2 -6.28 -16.47 -13.88
N LEU A 3 -6.32 -17.20 -12.77
CA LEU A 3 -6.94 -16.75 -11.51
C LEU A 3 -6.29 -15.48 -10.94
N TYR A 4 -4.95 -15.41 -10.97
CA TYR A 4 -4.22 -14.21 -10.53
C TYR A 4 -4.61 -12.97 -11.35
N ALA A 5 -4.72 -13.11 -12.67
CA ALA A 5 -5.14 -12.02 -13.55
C ALA A 5 -6.58 -11.61 -13.26
N VAL A 6 -7.50 -12.58 -13.08
CA VAL A 6 -8.90 -12.30 -12.73
C VAL A 6 -8.99 -11.54 -11.41
N PHE A 7 -8.33 -12.00 -10.34
CA PHE A 7 -8.35 -11.32 -9.04
C PHE A 7 -7.68 -9.94 -9.05
N SER A 8 -6.64 -9.77 -9.85
CA SER A 8 -5.99 -8.46 -10.02
C SER A 8 -6.89 -7.48 -10.77
N LEU A 9 -7.58 -7.95 -11.81
CA LEU A 9 -8.54 -7.14 -12.58
C LEU A 9 -9.80 -6.83 -11.77
N THR A 10 -10.33 -7.77 -10.99
CA THR A 10 -11.46 -7.51 -10.09
C THR A 10 -11.06 -6.56 -8.97
N GLY A 11 -9.85 -6.67 -8.43
CA GLY A 11 -9.31 -5.71 -7.46
C GLY A 11 -9.20 -4.30 -8.04
N LEU A 12 -8.68 -4.17 -9.26
CA LEU A 12 -8.60 -2.89 -9.97
C LEU A 12 -9.99 -2.33 -10.26
N TYR A 13 -10.91 -3.17 -10.75
CA TYR A 13 -12.30 -2.77 -11.03
C TYR A 13 -13.01 -2.31 -9.75
N ALA A 14 -12.88 -3.06 -8.65
CA ALA A 14 -13.46 -2.71 -7.36
C ALA A 14 -12.91 -1.37 -6.84
N ALA A 15 -11.59 -1.16 -6.95
CA ALA A 15 -10.95 0.10 -6.58
C ALA A 15 -11.48 1.28 -7.42
N VAL A 16 -11.62 1.12 -8.74
CA VAL A 16 -12.16 2.15 -9.64
C VAL A 16 -13.64 2.41 -9.35
N PHE A 17 -14.44 1.36 -9.20
CA PHE A 17 -15.87 1.45 -8.92
C PHE A 17 -16.15 2.18 -7.60
N ILE A 18 -15.42 1.82 -6.54
CA ILE A 18 -15.55 2.46 -5.23
C ILE A 18 -15.04 3.90 -5.27
N SER A 19 -13.96 4.18 -6.01
CA SER A 19 -13.47 5.55 -6.19
C SER A 19 -14.50 6.44 -6.88
N LYS A 20 -15.21 5.93 -7.89
CA LYS A 20 -16.32 6.64 -8.54
C LYS A 20 -17.51 6.82 -7.61
N LYS A 21 -17.93 5.76 -6.91
CA LYS A 21 -19.10 5.77 -6.03
C LYS A 21 -18.93 6.69 -4.81
N LEU A 22 -17.71 6.84 -4.33
CA LEU A 22 -17.37 7.69 -3.18
C LEU A 22 -16.98 9.12 -3.59
N GLU A 23 -17.08 9.46 -4.88
CA GLU A 23 -16.63 10.75 -5.43
C GLU A 23 -15.19 11.11 -4.99
N LEU A 24 -14.37 10.08 -4.75
CA LEU A 24 -12.97 10.21 -4.37
C LEU A 24 -12.10 10.67 -5.56
N ALA A 25 -12.69 10.81 -6.75
CA ALA A 25 -12.00 11.36 -7.89
C ALA A 25 -11.42 12.75 -7.53
N PRO A 26 -10.13 13.00 -7.83
CA PRO A 26 -9.53 14.31 -7.63
C PRO A 26 -10.42 15.43 -8.19
N ARG A 27 -10.81 16.38 -7.33
CA ARG A 27 -11.66 17.53 -7.70
C ARG A 27 -11.05 18.38 -8.81
N GLU A 28 -9.71 18.42 -8.86
CA GLU A 28 -8.93 18.78 -10.05
C GLU A 28 -8.33 17.52 -10.67
N LYS A 29 -8.48 17.35 -11.99
CA LYS A 29 -7.81 16.30 -12.77
C LYS A 29 -6.31 16.61 -12.90
N ASN A 30 -5.55 16.42 -11.82
CA ASN A 30 -4.09 16.51 -11.83
C ASN A 30 -3.47 15.22 -12.37
N LEU A 31 -3.72 14.97 -13.66
CA LEU A 31 -3.21 13.83 -14.41
C LEU A 31 -1.68 13.66 -14.25
N PRO A 32 -0.85 14.72 -14.26
CA PRO A 32 0.59 14.56 -14.04
C PRO A 32 0.94 13.96 -12.67
N ALA A 33 0.20 14.31 -11.61
CA ALA A 33 0.42 13.77 -10.27
C ALA A 33 0.09 12.26 -10.22
N VAL A 34 -0.97 11.85 -10.91
CA VAL A 34 -1.37 10.43 -11.03
C VAL A 34 -0.31 9.65 -11.82
N ILE A 35 0.15 10.19 -12.95
CA ILE A 35 1.20 9.56 -13.76
C ILE A 35 2.49 9.44 -12.95
N ALA A 36 2.90 10.49 -12.24
CA ALA A 36 4.08 10.48 -11.38
C ALA A 36 3.97 9.41 -10.29
N ALA A 37 2.81 9.31 -9.63
CA ALA A 37 2.57 8.29 -8.60
C ALA A 37 2.61 6.86 -9.16
N LEU A 38 2.02 6.62 -10.34
CA LEU A 38 2.04 5.31 -10.99
C LEU A 38 3.45 4.93 -11.45
N ALA A 39 4.17 5.85 -12.09
CA ALA A 39 5.55 5.64 -12.53
C ALA A 39 6.47 5.37 -11.33
N GLY A 40 6.37 6.20 -10.30
CA GLY A 40 7.09 6.02 -9.04
C GLY A 40 6.75 4.71 -8.34
N GLY A 41 5.48 4.29 -8.37
CA GLY A 41 5.06 3.00 -7.83
C GLY A 41 5.63 1.81 -8.61
N VAL A 42 5.65 1.86 -9.94
CA VAL A 42 6.24 0.80 -10.76
C VAL A 42 7.73 0.68 -10.51
N LEU A 43 8.47 1.79 -10.52
CA LEU A 43 9.90 1.80 -10.26
C LEU A 43 10.21 1.38 -8.82
N GLY A 44 9.50 1.97 -7.85
CA GLY A 44 9.65 1.65 -6.43
C GLY A 44 9.33 0.20 -6.08
N SER A 45 8.42 -0.45 -6.83
CA SER A 45 8.07 -1.87 -6.60
C SER A 45 9.26 -2.82 -6.76
N GLN A 46 10.29 -2.43 -7.51
CA GLN A 46 11.49 -3.23 -7.76
C GLN A 46 12.55 -3.05 -6.67
N VAL A 47 12.61 -1.87 -6.04
CA VAL A 47 13.72 -1.48 -5.15
C VAL A 47 13.93 -2.47 -3.99
N PRO A 48 12.90 -2.87 -3.21
CA PRO A 48 13.11 -3.82 -2.13
C PRO A 48 13.65 -5.18 -2.61
N LEU A 49 13.23 -5.63 -3.80
CA LEU A 49 13.71 -6.88 -4.39
C LEU A 49 15.17 -6.79 -4.83
N TRP A 50 15.56 -5.68 -5.45
CA TRP A 50 16.95 -5.49 -5.85
C TRP A 50 17.88 -5.41 -4.65
N VAL A 51 17.41 -4.83 -3.54
CA VAL A 51 18.14 -4.81 -2.27
C VAL A 51 18.23 -6.21 -1.65
N SER A 52 17.15 -7.00 -1.67
CA SER A 52 17.14 -8.33 -1.04
C SER A 52 17.85 -9.41 -1.85
N SER A 53 17.76 -9.35 -3.17
CA SER A 53 18.05 -10.49 -4.05
C SER A 53 18.95 -10.12 -5.23
N GLY A 54 19.48 -8.89 -5.25
CA GLY A 54 20.37 -8.41 -6.29
C GLY A 54 19.66 -7.78 -7.49
N PHE A 55 20.43 -6.99 -8.25
CA PHE A 55 19.91 -6.26 -9.40
C PHE A 55 19.43 -7.23 -10.49
N GLY A 56 18.23 -6.99 -11.02
CA GLY A 56 17.61 -7.86 -12.03
C GLY A 56 16.69 -8.96 -11.47
N ALA A 57 16.56 -9.06 -10.14
CA ALA A 57 15.54 -9.91 -9.52
C ALA A 57 14.14 -9.56 -10.05
N ARG A 58 13.36 -10.60 -10.41
CA ARG A 58 12.03 -10.45 -11.00
C ARG A 58 10.95 -10.65 -9.96
N GLY A 59 10.08 -9.65 -9.83
CA GLY A 59 8.91 -9.67 -8.96
C GLY A 59 8.42 -8.25 -8.70
N LYS A 60 7.39 -8.08 -7.89
CA LYS A 60 6.90 -6.74 -7.49
C LYS A 60 6.58 -6.71 -6.02
N SER A 61 7.12 -5.70 -5.33
CA SER A 61 6.76 -5.41 -3.96
C SER A 61 5.61 -4.41 -3.90
N TYR A 62 4.55 -4.76 -3.18
CA TYR A 62 3.49 -3.82 -2.84
C TYR A 62 4.00 -2.68 -1.94
N LEU A 63 4.83 -2.99 -0.94
CA LEU A 63 5.44 -1.97 -0.07
C LEU A 63 6.29 -0.98 -0.88
N GLY A 64 7.14 -1.52 -1.77
CA GLY A 64 7.96 -0.70 -2.66
C GLY A 64 7.13 0.19 -3.57
N ALA A 65 6.01 -0.32 -4.10
CA ALA A 65 5.10 0.47 -4.92
C ALA A 65 4.42 1.60 -4.13
N LEU A 66 3.99 1.32 -2.89
CA LEU A 66 3.34 2.29 -2.03
C LEU A 66 4.30 3.44 -1.66
N LEU A 67 5.52 3.11 -1.26
CA LEU A 67 6.56 4.09 -0.90
C LEU A 67 7.09 4.84 -2.13
N GLY A 68 7.31 4.14 -3.25
CA GLY A 68 7.76 4.76 -4.50
C GLY A 68 6.76 5.75 -5.07
N GLY A 69 5.47 5.42 -5.06
CA GLY A 69 4.41 6.34 -5.44
C GLY A 69 4.33 7.56 -4.52
N PHE A 70 4.50 7.35 -3.20
CA PHE A 70 4.56 8.44 -2.22
C PHE A 70 5.75 9.38 -2.48
N LEU A 71 6.95 8.86 -2.72
CA LEU A 71 8.12 9.69 -3.00
C LEU A 71 7.96 10.46 -4.30
N ALA A 72 7.51 9.80 -5.37
CA ALA A 72 7.34 10.44 -6.68
C ALA A 72 6.29 11.55 -6.66
N ILE A 73 5.17 11.37 -5.97
CA ILE A 73 4.15 12.42 -5.89
C ILE A 73 4.62 13.62 -5.06
N ASN A 74 5.39 13.40 -3.99
CA ASN A 74 5.96 14.50 -3.20
C ASN A 74 7.04 15.23 -3.98
N LEU A 75 7.84 14.53 -4.77
CA LEU A 75 8.82 15.12 -5.67
C LEU A 75 8.15 15.98 -6.75
N TYR A 76 7.07 15.47 -7.38
CA TYR A 76 6.26 16.26 -8.30
C TYR A 76 5.71 17.53 -7.64
N LYS A 77 5.12 17.40 -6.44
CA LYS A 77 4.59 18.56 -5.70
C LYS A 77 5.66 19.59 -5.37
N PHE A 78 6.88 19.14 -5.06
CA PHE A 78 8.01 20.01 -4.79
C PHE A 78 8.37 20.83 -6.03
N PHE A 79 8.51 20.19 -7.19
CA PHE A 79 8.82 20.87 -8.44
C PHE A 79 7.68 21.75 -8.96
N SER A 80 6.42 21.38 -8.73
CA SER A 80 5.26 22.14 -9.21
C SER A 80 4.75 23.19 -8.21
N GLY A 81 5.42 23.39 -7.06
CA GLY A 81 4.98 24.34 -6.03
C GLY A 81 3.68 23.97 -5.30
N ARG A 82 3.14 22.76 -5.51
CA ARG A 82 1.87 22.27 -4.95
C ARG A 82 2.04 21.51 -3.62
N GLY A 83 3.01 21.91 -2.81
CA GLY A 83 3.43 21.20 -1.58
C GLY A 83 2.31 20.92 -0.56
N LYS A 84 1.27 21.76 -0.53
CA LYS A 84 0.18 21.70 0.47
C LYS A 84 -0.97 20.74 0.10
N GLU A 85 -1.02 20.23 -1.13
CA GLU A 85 -2.13 19.38 -1.59
C GLU A 85 -1.99 17.92 -1.13
N SER A 86 -3.06 17.32 -0.61
CA SER A 86 -3.08 15.88 -0.25
C SER A 86 -3.74 15.08 -1.37
N PHE A 87 -2.92 14.57 -2.28
CA PHE A 87 -3.37 13.73 -3.38
C PHE A 87 -3.63 12.27 -2.98
N GLY A 88 -2.88 11.76 -1.98
CA GLY A 88 -2.87 10.33 -1.65
C GLY A 88 -4.17 9.82 -1.02
N ASP A 89 -4.91 10.67 -0.29
CA ASP A 89 -6.08 10.23 0.48
C ASP A 89 -7.21 9.69 -0.39
N ASN A 90 -7.37 10.28 -1.57
CA ASN A 90 -8.34 9.87 -2.58
C ASN A 90 -8.13 8.43 -3.05
N PHE A 91 -6.89 7.96 -2.99
CA PHE A 91 -6.53 6.61 -3.43
C PHE A 91 -6.47 5.62 -2.26
N ALA A 92 -6.49 6.06 -0.99
CA ALA A 92 -6.22 5.19 0.16
C ALA A 92 -7.18 3.98 0.25
N VAL A 93 -8.49 4.21 0.08
CA VAL A 93 -9.49 3.12 0.10
C VAL A 93 -9.29 2.17 -1.08
N GLY A 94 -9.09 2.71 -2.29
CA GLY A 94 -8.85 1.92 -3.49
C GLY A 94 -7.57 1.10 -3.44
N LEU A 95 -6.49 1.67 -2.90
CA LEU A 95 -5.21 1.00 -2.69
C LEU A 95 -5.33 -0.18 -1.74
N ALA A 96 -6.05 -0.01 -0.62
CA ALA A 96 -6.29 -1.08 0.33
C ALA A 96 -7.12 -2.22 -0.30
N LEU A 97 -8.18 -1.92 -1.04
CA LEU A 97 -8.97 -2.94 -1.73
C LEU A 97 -8.19 -3.67 -2.81
N GLY A 98 -7.47 -2.93 -3.65
CA GLY A 98 -6.62 -3.51 -4.69
C GLY A 98 -5.55 -4.44 -4.11
N ALA A 99 -4.94 -4.05 -2.99
CA ALA A 99 -3.99 -4.90 -2.26
C ALA A 99 -4.65 -6.16 -1.71
N GLY A 100 -5.85 -6.04 -1.12
CA GLY A 100 -6.60 -7.16 -0.57
C GLY A 100 -6.90 -8.23 -1.60
N PHE A 101 -7.47 -7.83 -2.75
CA PHE A 101 -7.76 -8.74 -3.86
C PHE A 101 -6.49 -9.28 -4.54
N GLY A 102 -5.45 -8.44 -4.72
CA GLY A 102 -4.18 -8.89 -5.27
C GLY A 102 -3.55 -10.02 -4.45
N LYS A 103 -3.64 -9.94 -3.12
CA LYS A 103 -3.14 -10.98 -2.21
C LYS A 103 -3.97 -12.27 -2.24
N ILE A 104 -5.29 -12.19 -2.45
CA ILE A 104 -6.12 -13.37 -2.76
C ILE A 104 -5.63 -14.03 -4.06
N GLY A 105 -5.35 -13.23 -5.09
CA GLY A 105 -4.78 -13.71 -6.34
C GLY A 105 -3.43 -14.42 -6.15
N CYS A 106 -2.55 -13.89 -5.29
CA CYS A 106 -1.28 -14.54 -4.92
C CYS A 106 -1.51 -15.90 -4.23
N PHE A 107 -2.48 -15.98 -3.31
CA PHE A 107 -2.82 -17.21 -2.61
C PHE A 107 -3.23 -18.33 -3.58
N PHE A 108 -4.17 -18.06 -4.50
CA PHE A 108 -4.57 -19.04 -5.51
C PHE A 108 -3.48 -19.38 -6.51
N ASN A 109 -2.49 -18.51 -6.69
CA ASN A 109 -1.33 -18.78 -7.54
C ASN A 109 -0.21 -19.51 -6.78
N GLY A 110 -0.38 -19.80 -5.48
CA GLY A 110 0.60 -20.51 -4.66
C GLY A 110 1.92 -19.74 -4.48
N CYS A 111 1.93 -18.41 -4.60
CA CYS A 111 3.16 -17.62 -4.54
C CYS A 111 3.20 -16.67 -3.34
N CYS A 112 4.41 -16.34 -2.89
CA CYS A 112 4.68 -15.38 -1.81
C CYS A 112 4.11 -15.78 -0.43
N GLY A 113 4.10 -17.08 -0.13
CA GLY A 113 3.72 -17.62 1.18
C GLY A 113 4.80 -17.43 2.23
N GLY A 114 4.43 -17.74 3.48
CA GLY A 114 5.33 -17.74 4.61
C GLY A 114 6.17 -19.02 4.71
N ALA A 115 6.86 -19.17 5.84
CA ALA A 115 7.64 -20.36 6.15
C ALA A 115 6.79 -21.64 6.11
N SER A 116 7.40 -22.75 5.69
CA SER A 116 6.79 -24.07 5.76
C SER A 116 6.75 -24.54 7.20
N TRP A 117 5.57 -24.50 7.82
CA TRP A 117 5.36 -24.94 9.21
C TRP A 117 4.65 -26.30 9.30
N GLY A 118 4.55 -27.04 8.20
CA GLY A 118 3.99 -28.40 8.21
C GLY A 118 2.57 -28.50 8.74
N LEU A 119 1.78 -27.42 8.68
CA LEU A 119 0.37 -27.44 9.06
C LEU A 119 -0.40 -28.32 8.07
N SER A 120 -1.04 -29.36 8.59
CA SER A 120 -1.85 -30.39 7.91
C SER A 120 -2.39 -29.98 6.53
N GLY A 121 -1.63 -30.27 5.47
CA GLY A 121 -2.05 -30.09 4.07
C GLY A 121 -1.67 -28.76 3.39
N LEU A 122 -1.01 -27.82 4.07
CA LEU A 122 -0.47 -26.60 3.47
C LEU A 122 1.06 -26.58 3.54
N GLU A 123 1.71 -26.48 2.38
CA GLU A 123 3.17 -26.43 2.27
C GLU A 123 3.79 -25.14 2.86
N GLN A 124 3.01 -24.05 2.98
CA GLN A 124 3.48 -22.74 3.45
C GLN A 124 2.43 -22.05 4.32
N TYR A 125 2.86 -21.29 5.33
CA TYR A 125 1.96 -20.47 6.14
C TYR A 125 1.28 -19.41 5.26
N PRO A 126 -0.06 -19.28 5.25
CA PRO A 126 -0.80 -18.47 4.29
C PRO A 126 -0.78 -16.98 4.65
N THR A 127 0.40 -16.37 4.71
CA THR A 127 0.58 -14.94 5.00
C THR A 127 -0.22 -14.04 4.06
N GLN A 128 -0.48 -14.50 2.83
CA GLN A 128 -1.28 -13.78 1.84
C GLN A 128 -2.72 -13.55 2.33
N LEU A 129 -3.34 -14.53 2.99
CA LEU A 129 -4.71 -14.39 3.50
C LEU A 129 -4.76 -13.41 4.68
N ILE A 130 -3.72 -13.40 5.52
CA ILE A 130 -3.57 -12.42 6.60
C ILE A 130 -3.40 -11.02 6.02
N GLU A 131 -2.53 -10.86 5.01
CA GLU A 131 -2.36 -9.58 4.30
C GLU A 131 -3.67 -9.14 3.63
N SER A 132 -4.43 -10.06 3.02
CA SER A 132 -5.75 -9.76 2.44
C SER A 132 -6.75 -9.28 3.49
N ALA A 133 -6.89 -10.02 4.59
CA ALA A 133 -7.81 -9.69 5.67
C ALA A 133 -7.49 -8.32 6.28
N PHE A 134 -6.22 -8.04 6.53
CA PHE A 134 -5.75 -6.73 6.99
C PHE A 134 -6.14 -5.62 6.01
N ASN A 135 -5.91 -5.82 4.72
CA ASN A 135 -6.20 -4.80 3.71
C ASN A 135 -7.71 -4.53 3.55
N PHE A 136 -8.56 -5.55 3.62
CA PHE A 136 -10.01 -5.35 3.62
C PHE A 136 -10.51 -4.66 4.89
N ALA A 137 -9.97 -5.04 6.06
CA ALA A 137 -10.28 -4.35 7.31
C ALA A 137 -9.87 -2.87 7.24
N MET A 138 -8.69 -2.57 6.72
CA MET A 138 -8.23 -1.20 6.52
C MET A 138 -9.07 -0.44 5.51
N ALA A 139 -9.47 -1.05 4.38
CA ALA A 139 -10.39 -0.43 3.43
C ALA A 139 -11.70 -0.02 4.10
N TYR A 140 -12.25 -0.88 4.97
CA TYR A 140 -13.46 -0.58 5.73
C TYR A 140 -13.26 0.55 6.76
N VAL A 141 -12.14 0.55 7.49
CA VAL A 141 -11.80 1.62 8.44
C VAL A 141 -11.65 2.96 7.72
N LEU A 142 -10.89 3.00 6.62
CA LEU A 142 -10.69 4.20 5.80
C LEU A 142 -12.01 4.71 5.21
N TYR A 143 -12.88 3.80 4.75
CA TYR A 143 -14.21 4.15 4.28
C TYR A 143 -15.07 4.78 5.40
N LYS A 144 -15.06 4.21 6.61
CA LYS A 144 -15.76 4.79 7.76
C LYS A 144 -15.23 6.17 8.14
N MET A 145 -13.91 6.33 8.14
CA MET A 145 -13.25 7.62 8.39
C MET A 145 -13.71 8.67 7.37
N LEU A 146 -13.62 8.33 6.08
CA LEU A 146 -14.08 9.17 4.98
C LEU A 146 -15.56 9.59 5.14
N ARG A 147 -16.46 8.62 5.42
CA ARG A 147 -17.90 8.89 5.60
C ARG A 147 -18.24 9.74 6.82
N ARG A 148 -17.41 9.70 7.87
CA ARG A 148 -17.54 10.56 9.05
C ARG A 148 -16.91 11.94 8.84
N GLY A 149 -16.42 12.24 7.64
CA GLY A 149 -15.65 13.44 7.34
C GLY A 149 -14.34 13.53 8.12
N SER A 150 -13.92 12.49 8.83
CA SER A 150 -12.70 12.46 9.63
C SER A 150 -11.62 11.82 8.80
N GLY A 151 -10.56 12.53 8.41
CA GLY A 151 -9.54 11.92 7.55
C GLY A 151 -8.85 12.82 6.55
N LYS A 152 -9.25 14.09 6.43
CA LYS A 152 -8.65 15.00 5.45
C LYS A 152 -7.15 15.13 5.75
N ASN A 153 -6.31 14.80 4.76
CA ASN A 153 -4.85 14.77 4.82
C ASN A 153 -4.25 13.59 5.61
N ILE A 154 -5.03 12.67 6.18
CA ILE A 154 -4.47 11.59 7.03
C ILE A 154 -4.80 10.18 6.56
N LEU A 155 -5.74 9.97 5.62
CA LEU A 155 -6.13 8.62 5.19
C LEU A 155 -4.97 7.82 4.60
N PHE A 156 -4.21 8.40 3.67
CA PHE A 156 -3.08 7.71 3.06
C PHE A 156 -1.92 7.47 4.05
N PRO A 157 -1.47 8.48 4.82
CA PRO A 157 -0.48 8.27 5.86
C PRO A 157 -0.90 7.22 6.90
N PHE A 158 -2.16 7.23 7.33
CA PHE A 158 -2.71 6.29 8.28
C PHE A 158 -2.72 4.86 7.73
N TYR A 159 -3.17 4.68 6.49
CA TYR A 159 -3.10 3.40 5.80
C TYR A 159 -1.65 2.90 5.72
N THR A 160 -0.74 3.75 5.26
CA THR A 160 0.66 3.38 5.04
C THR A 160 1.37 3.04 6.35
N LEU A 161 1.13 3.79 7.43
CA LEU A 161 1.67 3.50 8.75
C LEU A 161 1.22 2.13 9.25
N ASN A 162 -0.09 1.85 9.23
CA ASN A 162 -0.61 0.56 9.67
C ASN A 162 -0.11 -0.58 8.79
N TYR A 163 0.00 -0.36 7.47
CA TYR A 163 0.57 -1.34 6.55
C TYR A 163 2.05 -1.63 6.85
N LEU A 164 2.86 -0.61 7.15
CA LEU A 164 4.28 -0.78 7.55
C LEU A 164 4.41 -1.58 8.85
N ILE A 165 3.58 -1.29 9.85
CA ILE A 165 3.56 -2.01 11.13
C ILE A 165 3.20 -3.49 10.90
N MET A 166 2.10 -3.75 10.19
CA MET A 166 1.70 -5.11 9.84
C MET A 166 2.82 -5.81 9.04
N ARG A 167 3.42 -5.11 8.08
CA ARG A 167 4.48 -5.66 7.23
C ARG A 167 5.73 -6.02 8.03
N PHE A 168 6.09 -5.22 9.04
CA PHE A 168 7.20 -5.54 9.94
C PHE A 168 6.99 -6.86 10.68
N PHE A 169 5.78 -7.09 11.22
CA PHE A 169 5.48 -8.30 11.98
C PHE A 169 5.29 -9.53 11.09
N ILE A 170 4.60 -9.40 9.94
CA ILE A 170 4.35 -10.55 9.07
C ILE A 170 5.62 -11.05 8.41
N GLU A 171 6.64 -10.21 8.30
CA GLU A 171 7.93 -10.59 7.74
C GLU A 171 8.65 -11.66 8.57
N PHE A 172 8.44 -11.72 9.89
CA PHE A 172 8.98 -12.80 10.74
C PHE A 172 8.38 -14.17 10.39
N LEU A 173 7.21 -14.18 9.77
CA LEU A 173 6.55 -15.40 9.30
C LEU A 173 6.97 -15.77 7.88
N ARG A 174 7.81 -14.95 7.22
CA ARG A 174 8.27 -15.15 5.84
C ARG A 174 9.74 -15.58 5.81
N THR A 175 10.10 -16.31 4.75
CA THR A 175 11.47 -16.74 4.47
C THR A 175 12.13 -15.78 3.47
N GLU A 176 12.27 -14.52 3.86
CA GLU A 176 12.90 -13.50 3.01
C GLU A 176 14.40 -13.35 3.35
N PRO A 177 15.27 -13.00 2.39
CA PRO A 177 16.68 -12.82 2.66
C PRO A 177 16.95 -11.73 3.70
N VAL A 178 17.79 -12.06 4.68
CA VAL A 178 18.33 -11.09 5.63
C VAL A 178 19.34 -10.22 4.90
N VAL A 179 19.20 -8.90 5.03
CA VAL A 179 20.06 -7.93 4.33
C VAL A 179 21.03 -7.27 5.30
N LEU A 180 20.54 -6.76 6.44
CA LEU A 180 21.37 -6.03 7.39
C LEU A 180 20.90 -6.26 8.83
N ALA A 181 21.84 -6.47 9.74
CA ALA A 181 21.60 -6.58 11.19
C ALA A 181 20.53 -7.62 11.59
N GLY A 182 20.44 -8.73 10.87
CA GLY A 182 19.43 -9.77 11.13
C GLY A 182 18.02 -9.45 10.60
N LEU A 183 17.85 -8.32 9.91
CA LEU A 183 16.57 -7.85 9.38
C LEU A 183 16.51 -7.93 7.85
N THR A 184 15.30 -8.12 7.33
CA THR A 184 15.04 -8.11 5.88
C THR A 184 14.96 -6.68 5.34
N ALA A 185 15.08 -6.53 4.01
CA ALA A 185 14.89 -5.24 3.35
C ALA A 185 13.56 -4.56 3.72
N TYR A 186 12.49 -5.36 3.85
CA TYR A 186 11.16 -4.87 4.19
C TYR A 186 11.07 -4.38 5.63
N GLN A 187 11.72 -5.07 6.58
CA GLN A 187 11.79 -4.64 7.97
C GLN A 187 12.59 -3.34 8.13
N LEU A 188 13.71 -3.20 7.42
CA LEU A 188 14.50 -1.96 7.44
C LEU A 188 13.71 -0.77 6.88
N LEU A 189 13.02 -0.98 5.76
CA LEU A 189 12.10 0.03 5.20
C LEU A 189 10.98 0.37 6.17
N ALA A 190 10.39 -0.63 6.83
CA ALA A 190 9.36 -0.41 7.84
C ALA A 190 9.89 0.44 9.01
N LEU A 191 11.03 0.08 9.59
CA LEU A 191 11.64 0.83 10.70
C LEU A 191 11.95 2.28 10.34
N PHE A 192 12.39 2.55 9.10
CA PHE A 192 12.65 3.90 8.64
C PHE A 192 11.37 4.72 8.40
N PHE A 193 10.37 4.14 7.73
CA PHE A 193 9.18 4.89 7.31
C PHE A 193 8.09 4.99 8.38
N ILE A 194 8.03 4.09 9.37
CA ILE A 194 7.10 4.19 10.51
C ILE A 194 7.18 5.56 11.22
N PRO A 195 8.35 6.02 11.70
CA PRO A 195 8.45 7.33 12.35
C PRO A 195 8.11 8.48 11.39
N VAL A 196 8.49 8.37 10.11
CA VAL A 196 8.15 9.38 9.09
C VAL A 196 6.63 9.53 8.97
N PHE A 197 5.89 8.43 8.77
CA PHE A 197 4.43 8.49 8.64
C PHE A 197 3.74 8.88 9.94
N TYR A 198 4.26 8.47 11.09
CA TYR A 198 3.77 8.92 12.39
C TYR A 198 3.88 10.44 12.55
N LEU A 199 5.03 11.03 12.22
CA LEU A 199 5.24 12.48 12.25
C LEU A 199 4.37 13.22 11.22
N ILE A 200 4.17 12.64 10.03
CA ILE A 200 3.24 13.19 9.02
C ILE A 200 1.81 13.23 9.57
N ILE A 201 1.35 12.18 10.25
CA ILE A 201 0.01 12.17 10.85
C ILE A 201 -0.08 13.21 11.96
N ARG A 202 0.93 13.30 12.84
CA ARG A 202 0.95 14.25 13.96
C ARG A 202 1.02 15.71 13.51
N SER A 203 1.71 16.01 12.42
CA SER A 203 1.85 17.37 11.88
C SER A 203 0.62 17.85 11.11
N ARG A 204 -0.25 16.93 10.68
CA ARG A 204 -1.46 17.25 9.92
C ARG A 204 -2.65 17.40 10.86
N LYS A 205 -3.33 18.55 10.80
CA LYS A 205 -4.61 18.72 11.49
C LYS A 205 -5.66 17.86 10.81
N ASN A 206 -6.30 16.96 11.56
CA ASN A 206 -7.48 16.24 11.10
C ASN A 206 -8.63 17.25 11.05
N VAL A 207 -8.95 17.75 9.84
CA VAL A 207 -10.04 18.70 9.66
C VAL A 207 -11.28 17.92 9.24
N PRO A 208 -12.41 18.01 9.97
CA PRO A 208 -13.69 17.45 9.53
C PRO A 208 -14.06 17.98 8.14
N SER A 209 -14.37 17.09 7.21
CA SER A 209 -14.69 17.43 5.81
C SER A 209 -16.04 18.14 5.64
N TYR A 210 -16.77 18.43 6.72
CA TYR A 210 -18.06 19.15 6.72
C TYR A 210 -17.95 20.63 7.09
N ALA A 211 -16.77 21.24 7.05
CA ALA A 211 -16.67 22.71 6.99
C ALA A 211 -16.90 23.17 5.54
N GLY A 212 -18.16 23.08 5.08
CA GLY A 212 -18.56 23.54 3.75
C GLY A 212 -19.61 22.67 3.07
N ALA A 213 -20.75 22.45 3.73
CA ALA A 213 -22.06 22.25 3.12
C ALA A 213 -23.10 22.84 4.06
#